data_AF-A0A521VM94-F1
#
_entry.id   AF-A0A521VM94-F1
#
_cell.length_a   1.000
_cell.length_b   1.000
_cell.length_c   1.000
_cell.angle_alpha   90.00
_cell.angle_beta   90.00
_cell.angle_gamma   90.00
#
_symmetry.space_group_name_H-M   'P 1'
#
loop_
_entity.id
_entity.type
_entity.pdbx_description
1 polymer ?
#
loop_
_entity_poly.entity_id
_entity_poly.type
_entity_poly.pdbx_seq_one_letter_code
_entity_poly.pdbx_strand_id
1 'polypeptide(L)'
;MAIDKQFLEANHADLVGMFRTEGKEQGLEEGRRAGAEAERARIQAVEAAALPGCEDVIKGLKFDGKTTGAEAAQQCIAHYKAQNAGALAALKSDAAALPKVPATPSASGEQLDAAAAEEAKLPLEERCKARWDRNAGQCRDEFPNVDAYTAFERANAAGRVKVLGKRAA
;
A
#
# COMPACT_ATOMS: atom_id res chain seq x y z
N MET A 1 -15.88 -41.63 -65.47
CA MET A 1 -15.71 -40.17 -65.37
C MET A 1 -15.28 -39.84 -63.96
N ALA A 2 -14.30 -38.95 -63.77
CA ALA A 2 -13.99 -38.41 -62.45
C ALA A 2 -15.04 -37.35 -62.09
N ILE A 3 -15.60 -37.41 -60.88
CA ILE A 3 -16.46 -36.35 -60.36
C ILE A 3 -15.53 -35.30 -59.75
N ASP A 4 -15.25 -34.23 -60.50
CA ASP A 4 -14.43 -33.11 -60.08
C ASP A 4 -15.22 -31.79 -60.09
N LYS A 5 -14.57 -30.70 -59.68
CA LYS A 5 -15.20 -29.37 -59.65
C LYS A 5 -15.78 -28.97 -61.00
N GLN A 6 -15.06 -29.22 -62.09
CA GLN A 6 -15.51 -28.86 -63.44
C GLN A 6 -16.74 -29.67 -63.86
N PHE A 7 -16.75 -30.97 -63.57
CA PHE A 7 -17.89 -31.84 -63.80
C PHE A 7 -19.13 -31.39 -63.02
N LEU A 8 -18.97 -31.04 -61.74
CA LEU A 8 -20.06 -30.55 -60.90
C LEU A 8 -20.58 -29.18 -61.35
N GLU A 9 -19.70 -28.26 -61.75
CA GLU A 9 -20.11 -26.95 -62.28
C GLU A 9 -20.87 -27.08 -63.61
N ALA A 10 -20.49 -28.02 -64.47
CA ALA A 10 -21.12 -28.22 -65.78
C ALA A 10 -22.48 -28.95 -65.70
N ASN A 11 -22.65 -29.89 -64.76
CA ASN A 11 -23.82 -30.77 -64.71
C ASN A 11 -24.76 -30.49 -63.52
N HIS A 12 -24.27 -29.81 -62.47
CA HIS A 12 -24.98 -29.57 -61.20
C HIS A 12 -24.69 -28.15 -60.65
N ALA A 13 -24.77 -27.14 -61.52
CA ALA A 13 -24.43 -25.75 -61.21
C ALA A 13 -25.24 -25.19 -60.02
N ASP A 14 -26.49 -25.61 -59.87
CA ASP A 14 -27.39 -25.30 -58.77
C ASP A 14 -26.86 -25.81 -57.43
N LEU A 15 -26.46 -27.08 -57.35
CA LEU A 15 -25.88 -27.68 -56.14
C LEU A 15 -24.55 -27.00 -55.76
N VAL A 16 -23.70 -26.70 -56.76
CA VAL A 16 -22.46 -25.95 -56.52
C VAL A 16 -22.74 -24.54 -55.99
N GLY A 17 -23.79 -23.87 -56.50
CA GLY A 17 -24.25 -22.58 -56.00
C GLY A 17 -24.73 -22.64 -54.56
N MET A 18 -25.54 -23.67 -54.22
CA MET A 18 -26.03 -23.89 -52.86
C MET A 18 -24.88 -24.10 -51.87
N PHE A 19 -23.93 -25.00 -52.18
CA PHE A 19 -22.80 -25.25 -51.28
C PHE A 19 -21.89 -24.03 -51.09
N ARG A 20 -21.72 -23.19 -52.12
CA ARG A 20 -20.97 -21.93 -51.98
C ARG A 20 -21.66 -20.94 -51.06
N THR A 21 -22.97 -20.78 -51.21
CA THR A 21 -23.76 -19.90 -50.36
C THR A 21 -23.73 -20.40 -48.92
N GLU A 22 -24.00 -21.69 -48.71
CA GLU A 22 -23.96 -22.33 -47.39
C GLU A 22 -22.58 -22.19 -46.74
N GLY A 23 -21.50 -22.52 -47.47
CA GLY A 23 -20.14 -22.40 -46.95
C GLY A 23 -19.74 -20.96 -46.62
N LYS A 24 -20.20 -19.98 -47.42
CA LYS A 24 -20.00 -18.56 -47.14
C LYS A 24 -20.75 -18.11 -45.89
N GLU A 25 -21.99 -18.53 -45.72
CA GLU A 25 -22.81 -18.20 -44.54
C GLU A 25 -22.23 -18.83 -43.27
N GLN A 26 -21.86 -20.10 -43.33
CA GLN A 26 -21.18 -20.80 -42.23
C GLN A 26 -19.86 -20.12 -41.85
N GLY A 27 -19.02 -19.81 -42.85
CA GLY A 27 -17.73 -19.15 -42.61
C GLY A 27 -17.86 -17.73 -42.05
N LEU A 28 -18.88 -16.96 -42.47
CA LEU A 28 -19.17 -15.64 -41.90
C LEU A 28 -19.58 -15.74 -40.43
N GLU A 29 -20.46 -16.68 -40.09
CA GLU A 29 -20.91 -16.86 -38.72
C GLU A 29 -19.78 -17.38 -37.81
N GLU A 30 -19.00 -18.34 -38.30
CA GLU A 30 -17.83 -18.84 -37.57
C GLU A 30 -16.79 -17.75 -37.34
N GLY A 31 -16.45 -16.98 -38.38
CA GLY A 31 -15.50 -15.86 -38.28
C GLY A 31 -15.98 -14.77 -37.32
N ARG A 32 -17.27 -14.43 -37.34
CA ARG A 32 -17.88 -13.47 -36.41
C ARG A 32 -17.77 -13.96 -34.96
N ARG A 33 -18.07 -15.23 -34.71
CA ARG A 33 -17.97 -15.85 -33.38
C ARG A 33 -16.52 -15.89 -32.89
N ALA A 34 -15.60 -16.38 -33.72
CA ALA A 34 -14.18 -16.48 -33.39
C ALA A 34 -13.56 -15.11 -33.11
N GLY A 35 -13.88 -14.11 -33.93
CA GLY A 35 -13.41 -12.73 -33.73
C GLY A 35 -13.94 -12.11 -32.43
N ALA A 36 -15.23 -12.29 -32.14
CA ALA A 36 -15.83 -11.79 -30.90
C ALA A 36 -15.25 -12.47 -29.65
N GLU A 37 -14.99 -13.78 -29.72
CA GLU A 37 -14.36 -14.53 -28.63
C GLU A 37 -12.90 -14.10 -28.41
N ALA A 38 -12.13 -13.96 -29.49
CA ALA A 38 -10.75 -13.50 -29.44
C ALA A 38 -10.63 -12.09 -28.83
N GLU A 39 -11.48 -11.16 -29.25
CA GLU A 39 -11.47 -9.79 -28.72
C GLU A 39 -11.92 -9.75 -27.25
N ARG A 40 -12.94 -10.52 -26.89
CA ARG A 40 -13.34 -10.65 -25.48
C ARG A 40 -12.20 -11.21 -24.62
N ALA A 41 -11.53 -12.27 -25.08
CA ALA A 41 -10.40 -12.86 -24.36
C ALA A 41 -9.23 -11.86 -24.22
N ARG A 42 -8.95 -11.07 -25.27
CA ARG A 42 -7.94 -10.00 -25.21
C ARG A 42 -8.30 -8.94 -24.17
N ILE A 43 -9.54 -8.45 -24.17
CA ILE A 43 -10.02 -7.45 -23.19
C ILE A 43 -9.93 -8.00 -21.76
N GLN A 44 -10.32 -9.25 -21.53
CA GLN A 44 -10.21 -9.90 -20.22
C GLN A 44 -8.74 -10.01 -19.77
N ALA A 45 -7.83 -10.36 -20.68
CA ALA A 45 -6.41 -10.44 -20.38
C ALA A 45 -5.81 -9.05 -20.06
N VAL A 46 -6.29 -7.99 -20.71
CA VAL A 46 -5.92 -6.60 -20.38
C VAL A 46 -6.46 -6.22 -19.01
N GLU A 47 -7.73 -6.50 -18.71
CA GLU A 47 -8.33 -6.20 -17.40
C GLU A 47 -7.63 -6.95 -16.25
N ALA A 48 -7.17 -8.18 -16.48
CA ALA A 48 -6.44 -8.95 -15.49
C ALA A 48 -5.09 -8.31 -15.07
N ALA A 49 -4.57 -7.37 -15.86
CA ALA A 49 -3.37 -6.61 -15.52
C ALA A 49 -3.64 -5.41 -14.59
N ALA A 50 -4.91 -5.14 -14.24
CA ALA A 50 -5.27 -3.99 -13.43
C ALA A 50 -4.63 -4.02 -12.03
N LEU A 51 -4.05 -2.88 -11.65
CA LEU A 51 -3.50 -2.61 -10.33
C LEU A 51 -4.06 -1.27 -9.83
N PRO A 52 -4.18 -1.06 -8.50
CA PRO A 52 -4.61 0.22 -7.96
C PRO A 52 -3.76 1.38 -8.49
N GLY A 53 -4.42 2.43 -8.96
CA GLY A 53 -3.75 3.60 -9.55
C GLY A 53 -3.32 3.41 -11.00
N CYS A 54 -3.73 2.34 -11.69
CA CYS A 54 -3.49 2.12 -13.12
C CYS A 54 -4.79 2.04 -13.94
N GLU A 55 -5.92 2.52 -13.39
CA GLU A 55 -7.26 2.39 -13.97
C GLU A 55 -7.36 3.10 -15.34
N ASP A 56 -6.75 4.29 -15.46
CA ASP A 56 -6.74 5.05 -16.72
C ASP A 56 -5.94 4.35 -17.82
N VAL A 57 -4.81 3.73 -17.45
CA VAL A 57 -3.98 2.94 -18.38
C VAL A 57 -4.80 1.77 -18.92
N ILE A 58 -5.40 0.98 -18.03
CA ILE A 58 -6.23 -0.17 -18.42
C ILE A 58 -7.40 0.26 -19.30
N LYS A 59 -8.08 1.36 -18.94
CA LYS A 59 -9.20 1.90 -19.74
C LYS A 59 -8.78 2.21 -21.17
N GLY A 60 -7.60 2.82 -21.38
CA GLY A 60 -7.08 3.08 -22.71
C GLY A 60 -6.77 1.80 -23.49
N LEU A 61 -6.09 0.83 -22.86
CA LEU A 61 -5.63 -0.40 -23.50
C LEU A 61 -6.77 -1.36 -23.87
N LYS A 62 -7.91 -1.29 -23.18
CA LYS A 62 -9.08 -2.08 -23.54
C LYS A 62 -9.62 -1.72 -24.93
N PHE A 63 -9.50 -0.47 -25.38
CA PHE A 63 -10.12 0.01 -26.63
C PHE A 63 -9.14 0.18 -27.79
N ASP A 64 -7.87 -0.17 -27.62
CA ASP A 64 -6.86 0.03 -28.66
C ASP A 64 -6.83 -1.07 -29.75
N GLY A 65 -7.51 -2.19 -29.49
CA GLY A 65 -7.65 -3.33 -30.41
C GLY A 65 -6.38 -4.11 -30.70
N LYS A 66 -5.27 -3.85 -29.99
CA LYS A 66 -3.96 -4.47 -30.30
C LYS A 66 -3.16 -4.88 -29.08
N THR A 67 -3.34 -4.22 -27.94
CA THR A 67 -2.57 -4.53 -26.74
C THR A 67 -2.98 -5.89 -26.18
N THR A 68 -1.99 -6.73 -25.93
CA THR A 68 -2.13 -8.02 -25.25
C THR A 68 -2.11 -7.84 -23.73
N GLY A 69 -2.58 -8.85 -22.98
CA GLY A 69 -2.53 -8.80 -21.52
C GLY A 69 -1.11 -8.67 -20.95
N ALA A 70 -0.12 -9.29 -21.60
CA ALA A 70 1.28 -9.20 -21.17
C ALA A 70 1.85 -7.78 -21.34
N GLU A 71 1.55 -7.13 -22.46
CA GLU A 71 1.94 -5.73 -22.71
C GLU A 71 1.21 -4.77 -21.75
N ALA A 72 -0.08 -5.03 -21.47
CA ALA A 72 -0.83 -4.27 -20.47
C ALA A 72 -0.20 -4.35 -19.09
N ALA A 73 0.20 -5.56 -18.65
CA ALA A 73 0.88 -5.75 -17.37
C ALA A 73 2.21 -4.99 -17.29
N GLN A 74 3.01 -5.01 -18.36
CA GLN A 74 4.26 -4.24 -18.44
C GLN A 74 4.01 -2.73 -18.33
N GLN A 75 2.97 -2.22 -19.00
CA GLN A 75 2.60 -0.81 -18.93
C GLN A 75 2.10 -0.41 -17.54
N CYS A 76 1.30 -1.24 -16.87
CA CYS A 76 0.88 -1.00 -15.49
C CYS A 76 2.06 -0.98 -14.52
N ILE A 77 3.01 -1.91 -14.64
CA ILE A 77 4.23 -1.92 -13.82
C ILE A 77 5.08 -0.66 -14.06
N ALA A 78 5.23 -0.23 -15.32
CA ALA A 78 5.95 0.99 -15.65
C ALA A 78 5.27 2.23 -15.04
N HIS A 79 3.94 2.32 -15.16
CA HIS A 79 3.15 3.39 -14.57
C HIS A 79 3.28 3.44 -13.05
N TYR A 80 3.18 2.28 -12.38
CA TYR A 80 3.35 2.16 -10.93
C TYR A 80 4.74 2.59 -10.47
N LYS A 81 5.80 2.17 -11.19
CA LYS A 81 7.18 2.61 -10.89
C LYS A 81 7.34 4.12 -11.01
N ALA A 82 6.75 4.74 -12.03
CA ALA A 82 6.79 6.19 -12.21
C ALA A 82 6.08 6.93 -11.07
N GLN A 83 4.90 6.45 -10.66
CA GLN A 83 4.18 7.00 -9.51
C GLN A 83 4.99 6.91 -8.22
N ASN A 84 5.60 5.75 -7.93
CA ASN A 84 6.42 5.58 -6.73
C ASN A 84 7.66 6.47 -6.74
N ALA A 85 8.30 6.65 -7.90
CA ALA A 85 9.42 7.56 -8.03
C ALA A 85 9.01 9.01 -7.75
N GLY A 86 7.85 9.44 -8.27
CA GLY A 86 7.26 10.75 -8.00
C GLY A 86 6.91 10.94 -6.51
N ALA A 87 6.26 9.96 -5.90
CA ALA A 87 5.92 9.98 -4.48
C ALA A 87 7.19 10.07 -3.60
N LEU A 88 8.24 9.31 -3.92
CA LEU A 88 9.50 9.39 -3.20
C LEU A 88 10.17 10.77 -3.35
N ALA A 89 10.11 11.37 -4.55
CA ALA A 89 10.64 12.71 -4.77
C ALA A 89 9.86 13.77 -3.96
N ALA A 90 8.53 13.67 -3.92
CA ALA A 90 7.68 14.52 -3.10
C ALA A 90 8.02 14.39 -1.61
N LEU A 91 8.11 13.16 -1.09
CA LEU A 91 8.50 12.92 0.31
C LEU A 91 9.87 13.52 0.66
N LYS A 92 10.85 13.42 -0.26
CA LYS A 92 12.17 14.04 -0.08
C LYS A 92 12.09 15.57 -0.08
N SER A 93 11.26 16.14 -0.95
CA SER A 93 11.01 17.58 -1.01
C SER A 93 10.37 18.08 0.29
N ASP A 94 9.34 17.40 0.75
CA ASP A 94 8.63 17.74 1.99
C ASP A 94 9.58 17.65 3.19
N ALA A 95 10.37 16.57 3.28
CA ALA A 95 11.37 16.41 4.33
C ALA A 95 12.44 17.52 4.32
N ALA A 96 12.84 18.00 3.14
CA ALA A 96 13.80 19.10 3.02
C ALA A 96 13.19 20.47 3.39
N ALA A 97 11.88 20.64 3.21
CA ALA A 97 11.16 21.86 3.58
C ALA A 97 10.89 21.96 5.09
N LEU A 98 10.85 20.82 5.80
CA LEU A 98 10.66 20.81 7.25
C LEU A 98 11.89 21.38 7.97
N PRO A 99 11.69 22.23 9.00
CA PRO A 99 12.79 22.67 9.84
C PRO A 99 13.42 21.45 10.51
N LYS A 100 14.76 21.40 10.50
CA LYS A 100 15.50 20.36 11.22
C LYS A 100 15.10 20.41 12.68
N VAL A 101 14.52 19.33 13.19
CA VAL A 101 14.34 19.17 14.63
C VAL A 101 15.74 19.17 15.24
N PRO A 102 16.04 20.06 16.21
CA PRO A 102 17.33 20.02 16.89
C PRO A 102 17.51 18.62 17.46
N ALA A 103 18.66 18.01 17.18
CA ALA A 103 19.03 16.74 17.75
C ALA A 103 19.11 16.92 19.27
N THR A 104 17.98 16.71 19.95
CA THR A 104 17.98 16.40 21.35
C THR A 104 18.66 15.03 21.44
N PRO A 105 19.75 14.88 22.22
CA PRO A 105 20.32 13.57 22.43
C PRO A 105 19.18 12.68 22.94
N SER A 106 18.77 11.73 22.10
CA SER A 106 17.92 10.65 22.55
C SER A 106 18.81 9.89 23.52
N ALA A 107 18.56 10.08 24.82
CA ALA A 107 19.31 9.37 25.83
C ALA A 107 19.09 7.88 25.54
N SER A 108 20.18 7.20 25.17
CA SER A 108 20.19 5.75 25.09
C SER A 108 19.77 5.19 26.45
N GLY A 109 19.22 3.98 26.52
CA GLY A 109 18.81 3.36 27.79
C GLY A 109 19.89 3.49 28.87
N GLU A 110 21.16 3.24 28.51
CA GLU A 110 22.31 3.40 29.41
C GLU A 110 22.56 4.83 29.90
N GLN A 111 22.23 5.86 29.12
CA GLN A 111 22.38 7.26 29.52
C GLN A 111 21.23 7.71 30.45
N LEU A 112 20.04 7.15 30.27
CA LEU A 112 18.92 7.34 31.21
C LEU A 112 19.23 6.67 32.56
N ASP A 113 19.82 5.49 32.53
CA ASP A 113 20.15 4.70 33.72
C ASP A 113 21.32 5.33 34.50
N ALA A 114 22.35 5.81 33.80
CA ALA A 114 23.46 6.53 34.42
C ALA A 114 23.03 7.87 35.02
N ALA A 115 22.17 8.62 34.33
CA ALA A 115 21.60 9.86 34.87
C ALA A 115 20.70 9.60 36.09
N ALA A 116 19.93 8.50 36.10
CA ALA A 116 19.11 8.10 37.24
C ALA A 116 19.97 7.64 38.43
N ALA A 117 21.10 6.98 38.19
CA ALA A 117 22.05 6.55 39.20
C ALA A 117 22.85 7.71 39.82
N GLU A 118 23.21 8.72 39.02
CA GLU A 118 23.79 9.97 39.52
C GLU A 118 22.74 10.79 40.29
N GLU A 119 21.51 10.91 39.78
CA GLU A 119 20.38 11.50 40.52
C GLU A 119 20.20 10.81 41.87
N ALA A 120 20.37 9.48 41.95
CA ALA A 120 20.23 8.73 43.20
C ALA A 120 21.20 9.15 44.31
N LYS A 121 22.32 9.80 43.97
CA LYS A 121 23.35 10.29 44.91
C LYS A 121 23.08 11.70 45.44
N LEU A 122 22.19 12.46 44.80
CA LEU A 122 21.82 13.80 45.27
C LEU A 122 20.89 13.73 46.49
N PRO A 123 20.85 14.78 47.33
CA PRO A 123 19.86 14.91 48.39
C PRO A 123 18.44 14.74 47.84
N LEU A 124 17.57 14.06 48.61
CA LEU A 124 16.20 13.72 48.20
C LEU A 124 15.42 14.94 47.66
N GLU A 125 15.61 16.11 48.27
CA GLU A 125 14.92 17.35 47.92
C GLU A 125 15.33 17.88 46.53
N GLU A 126 16.62 17.79 46.18
CA GLU A 126 17.12 18.19 44.87
C GLU A 126 16.67 17.22 43.77
N ARG A 127 16.61 15.93 44.08
CA ARG A 127 16.08 14.88 43.18
C ARG A 127 14.60 15.09 42.88
N CYS A 128 13.81 15.35 43.92
CA CYS A 128 12.37 15.56 43.78
C CYS A 128 12.09 16.81 42.94
N LYS A 129 12.87 17.88 43.12
CA LYS A 129 12.77 19.10 42.32
C LYS A 129 13.16 18.87 40.85
N ALA A 130 14.26 18.18 40.59
CA ALA A 130 14.69 17.85 39.22
C ALA A 130 13.64 16.99 38.48
N ARG A 131 13.02 16.03 39.17
CA ARG A 131 11.94 15.19 38.61
C ARG A 131 10.65 15.96 38.40
N TRP A 132 10.31 16.87 39.31
CA TRP A 132 9.16 17.77 39.20
C TRP A 132 9.26 18.68 37.97
N ASP A 133 10.44 19.23 37.71
CA ASP A 133 10.67 20.13 36.57
C ASP A 133 10.75 19.35 35.24
N ARG A 134 11.31 18.13 35.26
CA ARG A 134 11.43 17.27 34.06
C ARG A 134 10.11 16.65 33.62
N ASN A 135 9.28 16.18 34.57
CA ASN A 135 8.01 15.50 34.33
C ASN A 135 6.82 16.34 34.81
N ALA A 136 6.87 17.65 34.53
CA ALA A 136 5.90 18.61 35.05
C ALA A 136 4.43 18.29 34.71
N GLY A 137 4.14 17.54 33.65
CA GLY A 137 2.78 17.07 33.36
C GLY A 137 2.29 16.05 34.38
N GLN A 138 2.97 14.90 34.49
CA GLN A 138 2.53 13.79 35.36
C GLN A 138 2.66 14.10 36.86
N CYS A 139 3.70 14.82 37.28
CA CYS A 139 3.89 15.15 38.69
C CYS A 139 2.86 16.17 39.20
N ARG A 140 2.42 17.13 38.35
CA ARG A 140 1.41 18.15 38.72
C ARG A 140 -0.02 17.59 38.73
N ASP A 141 -0.27 16.50 38.01
CA ASP A 141 -1.57 15.83 38.01
C ASP A 141 -1.82 15.06 39.32
N GLU A 142 -0.76 14.50 39.92
CA GLU A 142 -0.87 13.66 41.13
C GLU A 142 -0.60 14.41 42.45
N PHE A 143 0.20 15.47 42.41
CA PHE A 143 0.58 16.23 43.61
C PHE A 143 0.32 17.73 43.42
N PRO A 144 -0.26 18.41 44.43
CA PRO A 144 -0.61 19.83 44.32
C PRO A 144 0.60 20.78 44.36
N ASN A 145 1.72 20.36 44.93
CA ASN A 145 2.96 21.14 44.98
C ASN A 145 4.18 20.22 45.17
N VAL A 146 5.38 20.78 44.95
CA VAL A 146 6.65 20.06 45.07
C VAL A 146 6.91 19.54 46.49
N ASP A 147 6.41 20.24 47.51
CA ASP A 147 6.56 19.83 48.91
C ASP A 147 5.77 18.55 49.21
N ALA A 148 4.56 18.43 48.66
CA ALA A 148 3.72 17.23 48.77
C ALA A 148 4.37 16.03 48.07
N TYR A 149 4.96 16.24 46.89
CA TYR A 149 5.72 15.21 46.17
C TYR A 149 6.97 14.78 46.95
N THR A 150 7.72 15.74 47.50
CA THR A 150 8.92 15.46 48.31
C THR A 150 8.59 14.73 49.60
N ALA A 151 7.47 15.07 50.25
CA ALA A 151 6.98 14.38 51.43
C ALA A 151 6.56 12.93 51.13
N PHE A 152 5.91 12.70 49.97
CA PHE A 152 5.58 11.37 49.49
C PHE A 152 6.82 10.52 49.24
N GLU A 153 7.82 11.03 48.51
CA GLU A 153 9.06 10.30 48.24
C GLU A 153 9.85 10.01 49.53
N ARG A 154 9.84 10.94 50.50
CA ARG A 154 10.42 10.72 51.84
C ARG A 154 9.73 9.59 52.60
N ALA A 155 8.40 9.56 52.57
CA ALA A 155 7.62 8.50 53.20
C ALA A 155 7.79 7.15 52.47
N ASN A 156 7.93 7.18 51.15
CA ASN A 156 8.16 6.02 50.30
C ASN A 156 9.54 5.40 50.56
N ALA A 157 10.59 6.22 50.61
CA ALA A 157 11.93 5.79 51.01
C ALA A 157 12.00 5.24 52.44
N ALA A 158 11.16 5.76 53.35
CA ALA A 158 11.00 5.24 54.71
C ALA A 158 10.11 3.98 54.80
N GLY A 159 9.61 3.45 53.68
CA GLY A 159 8.75 2.26 53.63
C GLY A 159 7.35 2.46 54.22
N ARG A 160 6.89 3.71 54.38
CA ARG A 160 5.61 4.06 55.00
C ARG A 160 4.46 4.24 54.00
N VAL A 161 4.75 4.12 52.70
CA VAL A 161 3.77 4.26 51.62
C VAL A 161 3.42 2.88 51.07
N LYS A 162 2.11 2.63 50.89
CA LYS A 162 1.59 1.46 50.19
C LYS A 162 0.88 1.91 48.91
N VAL A 163 1.53 1.69 47.77
CA VAL A 163 0.94 2.00 46.46
C VAL A 163 0.00 0.86 46.06
N LEU A 164 -1.30 1.15 45.96
CA LEU A 164 -2.32 0.19 45.56
C LEU A 164 -2.56 0.31 44.06
N GLY A 165 -2.01 -0.60 43.26
CA GLY A 165 -2.32 -0.69 41.83
C GLY A 165 -3.71 -1.29 41.58
N LYS A 166 -4.38 -0.87 40.50
CA LYS A 166 -5.57 -1.58 39.99
C LYS A 166 -5.15 -3.00 39.61
N ARG A 167 -5.65 -4.00 40.32
CA ARG A 167 -5.58 -5.39 39.90
C ARG A 167 -6.36 -5.48 38.58
N ALA A 168 -5.70 -5.84 37.49
CA ALA A 168 -6.40 -6.17 36.25
C ALA A 168 -7.39 -7.29 36.58
N ALA A 169 -8.68 -7.02 36.37
CA ALA A 169 -9.77 -7.98 36.53
C ALA A 169 -9.95 -8.75 35.22
#